data_AF-A0A9W7SIH5-F1
#
_entry.id   AF-A0A9W7SIH5-F1
#
_cell.length_a   1.000
_cell.length_b   1.000
_cell.length_c   1.000
_cell.angle_alpha   90.00
_cell.angle_beta   90.00
_cell.angle_gamma   90.00
#
_symmetry.space_group_name_H-M   'P 1'
#
loop_
_entity.id
_entity.type
_entity.pdbx_description
1 polymer ?
#
loop_
_entity_poly.entity_id
_entity_poly.type
_entity_poly.pdbx_seq_one_letter_code
_entity_poly.pdbx_strand_id
1 'polypeptide(L)'
;MAVTIEKLNDDTTFLLAFAPAFAPKAKLHRHFPGAYTLLLDPWLAGSSSLLHPTFQISHHTADCAIRSLADLDPPPDLILISQDKPDHCHRDTLCALPPHTTARILAVPAAAKKIRSWRHFDPDVVEVLRPYHPASHHTVLRIPLPAYTSTSSAGEITIANIATRRDLTALHNALAITYRPPGSLLSAVAPDPAEP
;
A
#
# COMPACT_ATOMS: atom_id res chain seq x y z
N MET A 1 -16.10 -8.63 -7.74
CA MET A 1 -15.32 -8.60 -6.49
C MET A 1 -14.93 -7.17 -6.27
N ALA A 2 -14.96 -6.70 -5.02
CA ALA A 2 -14.66 -5.30 -4.70
C ALA A 2 -13.13 -5.05 -4.62
N VAL A 3 -12.36 -6.13 -4.41
CA VAL A 3 -10.90 -6.10 -4.37
C VAL A 3 -10.35 -7.23 -5.23
N THR A 4 -9.32 -6.95 -6.01
CA THR A 4 -8.50 -7.93 -6.73
C THR A 4 -7.08 -7.87 -6.16
N ILE A 5 -6.44 -9.02 -5.94
CA ILE A 5 -5.07 -9.13 -5.46
C ILE A 5 -4.24 -9.83 -6.54
N GLU A 6 -3.25 -9.14 -7.05
CA GLU A 6 -2.28 -9.66 -8.01
C GLU A 6 -0.94 -9.84 -7.30
N LYS A 7 -0.45 -11.07 -7.31
CA LYS A 7 0.88 -11.41 -6.80
C LYS A 7 1.90 -11.12 -7.89
N LEU A 8 2.85 -10.22 -7.63
CA LEU A 8 3.88 -9.83 -8.62
C LEU A 8 5.19 -10.60 -8.43
N ASN A 9 5.43 -11.20 -7.27
CA ASN A 9 6.52 -12.13 -7.02
C ASN A 9 6.10 -13.15 -5.95
N ASP A 10 6.95 -14.12 -5.65
CA ASP A 10 6.70 -15.16 -4.66
C ASP A 10 6.90 -14.76 -3.20
N ASP A 11 7.21 -13.48 -2.97
CA ASP A 11 7.68 -12.96 -1.69
C ASP A 11 6.69 -11.95 -1.09
N THR A 12 6.97 -10.66 -1.25
CA THR A 12 6.34 -9.56 -0.52
C THR A 12 5.53 -8.62 -1.40
N THR A 13 5.62 -8.74 -2.72
CA THR A 13 5.08 -7.75 -3.65
C THR A 13 3.70 -8.14 -4.19
N PHE A 14 2.69 -7.43 -3.70
CA PHE A 14 1.29 -7.60 -4.09
C PHE A 14 0.69 -6.29 -4.56
N LEU A 15 -0.03 -6.33 -5.68
CA LEU A 15 -0.83 -5.22 -6.18
C LEU A 15 -2.29 -5.46 -5.86
N LEU A 16 -2.87 -4.58 -5.06
CA LEU A 16 -4.27 -4.58 -4.67
C LEU A 16 -5.02 -3.55 -5.52
N ALA A 17 -6.08 -3.97 -6.21
CA ALA A 17 -6.96 -3.08 -6.96
C ALA A 17 -8.35 -3.06 -6.31
N PHE A 18 -8.75 -1.89 -5.83
CA PHE A 18 -10.05 -1.62 -5.25
C PHE A 18 -10.95 -1.03 -6.31
N ALA A 19 -12.05 -1.69 -6.61
CA ALA A 19 -13.00 -1.28 -7.63
C ALA A 19 -14.44 -1.47 -7.11
N PRO A 20 -15.42 -0.73 -7.61
CA PRO A 20 -16.81 -0.93 -7.20
C PRO A 20 -17.31 -2.30 -7.63
N ALA A 21 -18.32 -2.83 -6.93
CA ALA A 21 -18.82 -4.19 -7.17
C ALA A 21 -19.38 -4.40 -8.60
N PHE A 22 -19.80 -3.33 -9.26
CA PHE A 22 -20.29 -3.34 -10.64
C PHE A 22 -19.18 -3.28 -11.70
N ALA A 23 -17.91 -3.08 -11.31
CA ALA A 23 -16.79 -3.09 -12.24
C ALA A 23 -16.66 -4.47 -12.93
N PRO A 24 -16.45 -4.53 -14.25
CA PRO A 24 -16.32 -5.79 -14.99
C PRO A 24 -15.20 -6.66 -14.43
N LYS A 25 -15.41 -7.97 -14.19
CA LYS A 25 -14.47 -8.87 -13.48
C LYS A 25 -13.19 -9.27 -14.26
N ALA A 26 -12.69 -8.43 -15.17
CA ALA A 26 -11.54 -8.74 -16.04
C ALA A 26 -10.22 -8.10 -15.54
N LYS A 27 -9.08 -8.46 -16.16
CA LYS A 27 -7.74 -7.86 -15.93
C LYS A 27 -7.69 -6.31 -16.05
N LEU A 28 -8.75 -5.71 -16.58
CA LEU A 28 -8.94 -4.27 -16.70
C LEU A 28 -9.46 -3.60 -15.41
N HIS A 29 -9.55 -4.31 -14.28
CA HIS A 29 -9.98 -3.75 -13.00
C HIS A 29 -9.22 -2.48 -12.60
N ARG A 30 -7.90 -2.45 -12.86
CA ARG A 30 -7.02 -1.30 -12.57
C ARG A 30 -7.31 -0.07 -13.45
N HIS A 31 -7.88 -0.29 -14.63
CA HIS A 31 -8.21 0.76 -15.59
C HIS A 31 -9.65 1.25 -15.43
N PHE A 32 -10.41 0.67 -14.52
CA PHE A 32 -11.80 1.06 -14.32
C PHE A 32 -11.85 2.47 -13.72
N PRO A 33 -12.66 3.40 -14.26
CA PRO A 33 -12.82 4.73 -13.68
C PRO A 33 -13.26 4.66 -12.22
N GLY A 34 -12.48 5.28 -11.33
CA GLY A 34 -12.70 5.24 -9.88
C GLY A 34 -12.14 4.00 -9.17
N ALA A 35 -11.36 3.16 -9.88
CA ALA A 35 -10.48 2.21 -9.23
C ALA A 35 -9.37 2.93 -8.46
N TYR A 36 -8.88 2.28 -7.40
CA TYR A 36 -7.73 2.73 -6.63
C TYR A 36 -6.78 1.56 -6.43
N THR A 37 -5.49 1.79 -6.64
CA THR A 37 -4.46 0.75 -6.66
C THR A 37 -3.41 0.97 -5.59
N LEU A 38 -3.08 -0.11 -4.87
CA LEU A 38 -2.10 -0.12 -3.80
C LEU A 38 -1.06 -1.20 -4.09
N LEU A 39 0.20 -0.80 -4.18
CA LEU A 39 1.33 -1.71 -4.30
C LEU A 39 2.00 -1.91 -2.94
N LEU A 40 2.02 -3.13 -2.44
CA LEU A 40 2.61 -3.50 -1.17
C LEU A 40 4.06 -3.95 -1.36
N ASP A 41 4.97 -3.43 -0.54
CA ASP A 41 6.36 -3.90 -0.37
C ASP A 41 7.07 -4.32 -1.66
N PRO A 42 7.32 -3.38 -2.60
CA PRO A 42 7.89 -3.71 -3.89
C PRO A 42 9.37 -4.11 -3.79
N TRP A 43 9.66 -5.34 -4.19
CA TRP A 43 10.99 -5.89 -4.37
C TRP A 43 11.02 -6.72 -5.66
N LEU A 44 11.54 -6.13 -6.74
CA LEU A 44 11.42 -6.68 -8.11
C LEU A 44 12.74 -7.17 -8.72
N ALA A 45 13.86 -6.92 -8.04
CA ALA A 45 15.19 -7.23 -8.55
C ALA A 45 16.21 -7.33 -7.42
N GLY A 46 17.33 -7.97 -7.73
CA GLY A 46 18.48 -8.07 -6.83
C GLY A 46 18.32 -9.11 -5.73
N SER A 47 19.35 -9.22 -4.88
CA SER A 47 19.28 -9.97 -3.64
C SER A 47 19.15 -9.01 -2.46
N SER A 48 18.34 -9.38 -1.47
CA SER A 48 18.22 -8.63 -0.22
C SER A 48 19.24 -9.19 0.78
N SER A 49 20.13 -8.33 1.30
CA SER A 49 21.14 -8.71 2.29
C SER A 49 21.11 -7.79 3.51
N LEU A 50 21.09 -8.39 4.71
CA LEU A 50 21.25 -7.72 6.00
C LEU A 50 22.72 -7.79 6.43
N LEU A 51 23.32 -6.65 6.82
CA LEU A 51 24.74 -6.53 7.14
C LEU A 51 25.07 -6.99 8.58
N HIS A 52 25.14 -8.33 8.81
CA HIS A 52 25.88 -9.13 9.86
C HIS A 52 25.04 -9.94 10.91
N PRO A 53 25.46 -11.10 11.50
CA PRO A 53 26.60 -12.04 11.29
C PRO A 53 26.28 -13.45 10.72
N THR A 54 25.04 -13.79 10.39
CA THR A 54 24.74 -15.05 9.67
C THR A 54 24.00 -14.66 8.41
N PHE A 55 24.77 -14.40 7.36
CA PHE A 55 24.31 -13.97 6.04
C PHE A 55 23.02 -14.68 5.60
N GLN A 56 21.87 -14.05 5.81
CA GLN A 56 20.62 -14.39 5.14
C GLN A 56 20.56 -13.51 3.90
N ILE A 57 21.04 -14.07 2.79
CA ILE A 57 20.81 -13.49 1.48
C ILE A 57 19.48 -14.06 1.01
N SER A 58 18.47 -13.20 0.91
CA SER A 58 17.20 -13.58 0.31
C SER A 58 17.31 -13.36 -1.20
N HIS A 59 17.06 -14.40 -1.96
CA HIS A 59 16.93 -14.37 -3.41
C HIS A 59 15.49 -14.67 -3.77
N HIS A 60 15.00 -14.07 -4.86
CA HIS A 60 13.73 -14.48 -5.43
C HIS A 60 13.80 -15.97 -5.83
N THR A 61 12.80 -16.74 -5.39
CA THR A 61 12.70 -18.18 -5.73
C THR A 61 12.24 -18.38 -7.18
N ALA A 62 11.53 -17.38 -7.73
CA ALA A 62 11.02 -17.36 -9.10
C ALA A 62 11.19 -15.96 -9.72
N ASP A 63 11.09 -15.88 -11.04
CA ASP A 63 11.04 -14.59 -11.75
C ASP A 63 9.84 -13.75 -11.30
N CYS A 64 10.07 -12.46 -11.09
CA CYS A 64 8.99 -11.50 -10.87
C CYS A 64 8.12 -11.38 -12.15
N ALA A 65 6.81 -11.17 -11.97
CA ALA A 65 5.84 -10.98 -13.04
C ALA A 65 6.09 -9.69 -13.85
N ILE A 66 6.79 -8.73 -13.25
CA ILE A 66 7.24 -7.47 -13.86
C ILE A 66 8.72 -7.26 -13.53
N ARG A 67 9.43 -6.48 -14.35
CA ARG A 67 10.86 -6.20 -14.18
C ARG A 67 11.10 -4.83 -13.54
N SER A 68 10.18 -3.89 -13.74
CA SER A 68 10.23 -2.54 -13.19
C SER A 68 8.84 -2.06 -12.77
N LEU A 69 8.78 -1.11 -11.84
CA LEU A 69 7.54 -0.41 -11.51
C LEU A 69 6.95 0.36 -12.70
N ALA A 70 7.78 0.69 -13.70
CA ALA A 70 7.35 1.29 -14.95
C ALA A 70 6.55 0.33 -15.86
N ASP A 71 6.60 -0.99 -15.60
CA ASP A 71 5.84 -1.98 -16.35
C ASP A 71 4.37 -2.05 -15.89
N LEU A 72 4.03 -1.39 -14.77
CA LEU A 72 2.66 -1.26 -14.29
C LEU A 72 1.93 -0.16 -15.06
N ASP A 73 0.96 -0.57 -15.86
CA ASP A 73 0.02 0.33 -16.53
C ASP A 73 -1.41 0.06 -16.00
N PRO A 74 -2.06 1.06 -15.36
CA PRO A 74 -1.48 2.34 -14.94
C PRO A 74 -0.48 2.19 -13.77
N PRO A 75 0.34 3.22 -13.47
CA PRO A 75 1.13 3.27 -12.24
C PRO A 75 0.25 3.17 -10.99
N PRO A 76 0.76 2.60 -9.88
CA PRO A 76 -0.02 2.49 -8.65
C PRO A 76 -0.32 3.87 -8.04
N ASP A 77 -1.52 4.04 -7.49
CA ASP A 77 -1.90 5.28 -6.78
C ASP A 77 -1.13 5.45 -5.47
N LEU A 78 -0.87 4.33 -4.79
CA LEU A 78 -0.18 4.27 -3.51
C LEU A 78 0.79 3.11 -3.45
N ILE A 79 2.01 3.37 -2.98
CA ILE A 79 2.99 2.35 -2.60
C ILE A 79 3.03 2.29 -1.08
N LEU A 80 2.73 1.13 -0.51
CA LEU A 80 2.69 0.90 0.93
C LEU A 80 3.91 0.10 1.36
N ILE A 81 4.71 0.66 2.27
CA ILE A 81 5.92 0.03 2.82
C ILE A 81 5.70 -0.34 4.29
N SER A 82 5.60 -1.64 4.54
CA SER A 82 5.26 -2.20 5.85
C SER A 82 6.44 -2.20 6.83
N GLN A 83 7.68 -2.28 6.31
CA GLN A 83 8.89 -2.32 7.14
C GLN A 83 10.15 -1.91 6.38
N ASP A 84 11.23 -1.63 7.09
CA ASP A 84 12.48 -1.07 6.56
C ASP A 84 13.49 -2.11 6.05
N LYS A 85 13.13 -3.40 6.06
CA LYS A 85 14.01 -4.50 5.67
C LYS A 85 14.16 -4.49 4.14
N PRO A 86 15.33 -4.86 3.58
CA PRO A 86 15.60 -4.65 2.16
C PRO A 86 14.73 -5.47 1.21
N ASP A 87 14.11 -6.55 1.68
CA ASP A 87 13.13 -7.41 0.99
C ASP A 87 11.69 -6.85 1.03
N HIS A 88 11.49 -5.67 1.63
CA HIS A 88 10.23 -4.93 1.64
C HIS A 88 10.40 -3.46 1.22
N CYS A 89 11.43 -2.81 1.76
CA CYS A 89 11.84 -1.44 1.46
C CYS A 89 13.09 -1.47 0.56
N HIS A 90 12.91 -1.98 -0.65
CA HIS A 90 14.00 -2.18 -1.59
C HIS A 90 14.37 -0.88 -2.32
N ARG A 91 15.63 -0.43 -2.17
CA ARG A 91 16.09 0.85 -2.72
C ARG A 91 16.04 0.88 -4.23
N ASP A 92 16.59 -0.12 -4.91
CA ASP A 92 16.73 -0.08 -6.36
C ASP A 92 15.37 -0.17 -7.06
N THR A 93 14.43 -0.93 -6.49
CA THR A 93 13.06 -1.02 -7.01
C THR A 93 12.32 0.31 -6.86
N LEU A 94 12.41 0.97 -5.68
CA LEU A 94 11.75 2.25 -5.47
C LEU A 94 12.41 3.38 -6.28
N CYS A 95 13.75 3.46 -6.26
CA CYS A 95 14.51 4.50 -6.96
C CYS A 95 14.50 4.35 -8.50
N ALA A 96 13.91 3.28 -9.05
CA ALA A 96 13.57 3.21 -10.47
C ALA A 96 12.44 4.19 -10.85
N LEU A 97 11.63 4.65 -9.88
CA LEU A 97 10.67 5.73 -10.08
C LEU A 97 11.36 7.09 -10.12
N PRO A 98 10.83 8.06 -10.89
CA PRO A 98 11.38 9.42 -10.89
C PRO A 98 11.18 10.12 -9.53
N PRO A 99 12.01 11.12 -9.18
CA PRO A 99 11.88 11.91 -7.95
C PRO A 99 10.49 12.50 -7.72
N HIS A 100 9.86 12.99 -8.80
CA HIS A 100 8.52 13.59 -8.85
C HIS A 100 7.46 12.60 -9.35
N THR A 101 7.46 11.37 -8.83
CA THR A 101 6.47 10.35 -9.21
C THR A 101 5.06 10.73 -8.74
N THR A 102 4.03 10.34 -9.50
CA THR A 102 2.62 10.53 -9.11
C THR A 102 2.17 9.54 -8.03
N ALA A 103 2.87 8.41 -7.90
CA ALA A 103 2.59 7.42 -6.88
C ALA A 103 3.00 7.94 -5.51
N ARG A 104 2.07 7.99 -4.56
CA ARG A 104 2.38 8.33 -3.16
C ARG A 104 3.11 7.16 -2.50
N ILE A 105 4.11 7.43 -1.68
CA ILE A 105 4.79 6.41 -0.88
C ILE A 105 4.38 6.57 0.58
N LEU A 106 3.56 5.65 1.09
CA LEU A 106 3.16 5.60 2.48
C LEU A 106 3.96 4.52 3.20
N ALA A 107 4.74 4.91 4.21
CA ALA A 107 5.67 4.00 4.85
C ALA A 107 5.61 4.09 6.38
N VAL A 108 5.82 2.97 7.06
CA VAL A 108 6.03 2.98 8.53
C VAL A 108 7.25 3.83 8.90
N PRO A 109 7.36 4.36 10.15
CA PRO A 109 8.34 5.40 10.48
C PRO A 109 9.80 5.03 10.15
N ALA A 110 10.21 3.79 10.40
CA ALA A 110 11.56 3.32 10.10
C ALA A 110 11.84 3.30 8.58
N ALA A 111 10.90 2.78 7.79
CA ALA A 111 11.00 2.73 6.34
C ALA A 111 10.98 4.13 5.73
N ALA A 112 10.06 5.01 6.17
CA ALA A 112 10.02 6.40 5.71
C ALA A 112 11.33 7.14 5.98
N LYS A 113 11.93 6.96 7.17
CA LYS A 113 13.24 7.52 7.50
C LYS A 113 14.33 6.99 6.57
N LYS A 114 14.34 5.68 6.30
CA LYS A 114 15.28 5.04 5.37
C LYS A 114 15.14 5.58 3.95
N ILE A 115 13.92 5.63 3.41
CA ILE A 115 13.63 6.14 2.06
C ILE A 115 14.08 7.60 1.91
N ARG A 116 13.74 8.45 2.88
CA ARG A 116 14.17 9.87 2.89
C ARG A 116 15.70 10.02 2.95
N SER A 117 16.41 9.11 3.62
CA SER A 117 17.87 9.13 3.68
C SER A 117 18.54 8.90 2.31
N TRP A 118 17.82 8.31 1.35
CA TRP A 118 18.32 8.10 -0.01
C TRP A 118 18.40 9.39 -0.81
N ARG A 119 17.73 10.46 -0.38
CA ARG A 119 17.70 11.79 -1.05
C ARG A 119 17.34 11.70 -2.53
N HIS A 120 16.42 10.80 -2.86
CA HIS A 120 15.97 10.55 -4.24
C HIS A 120 14.62 11.18 -4.53
N PHE A 121 13.65 11.01 -3.62
CA PHE A 121 12.29 11.52 -3.79
C PHE A 121 12.13 12.91 -3.21
N ASP A 122 11.17 13.65 -3.75
CA ASP A 122 10.72 14.89 -3.15
C ASP A 122 10.12 14.68 -1.74
N PRO A 123 10.17 15.70 -0.86
CA PRO A 123 9.70 15.58 0.51
C PRO A 123 8.22 15.21 0.67
N ASP A 124 7.37 15.55 -0.31
CA ASP A 124 5.92 15.34 -0.32
C ASP A 124 5.52 13.95 -0.84
N VAL A 125 6.38 13.29 -1.62
CA VAL A 125 6.14 11.93 -2.13
C VAL A 125 6.11 10.89 -1.01
N VAL A 126 6.89 11.09 0.06
CA VAL A 126 7.05 10.11 1.15
C VAL A 126 6.31 10.52 2.42
N GLU A 127 5.22 9.83 2.71
CA GLU A 127 4.37 10.02 3.88
C GLU A 127 4.63 8.98 4.98
N VAL A 128 4.46 9.39 6.24
CA VAL A 128 4.71 8.53 7.41
C VAL A 128 3.39 7.98 7.94
N LEU A 129 3.23 6.65 7.92
CA LEU A 129 2.13 5.94 8.56
C LEU A 129 2.47 5.63 10.02
N ARG A 130 2.04 6.52 10.92
CA ARG A 130 2.28 6.39 12.36
C ARG A 130 1.55 5.17 12.94
N PRO A 131 2.11 4.52 13.98
CA PRO A 131 1.42 3.48 14.72
C PRO A 131 0.01 3.90 15.15
N TYR A 132 -0.96 3.02 14.95
CA TYR A 132 -2.34 3.20 15.33
C TYR A 132 -2.46 3.51 16.82
N HIS A 133 -3.22 4.56 17.13
CA HIS A 133 -3.58 4.93 18.48
C HIS A 133 -5.06 5.30 18.51
N PRO A 134 -5.90 4.64 19.33
CA PRO A 134 -7.35 4.83 19.29
C PRO A 134 -7.79 6.26 19.61
N ALA A 135 -7.03 6.98 20.44
CA ALA A 135 -7.32 8.38 20.76
C ALA A 135 -6.78 9.40 19.73
N SER A 136 -6.17 8.96 18.62
CA SER A 136 -5.55 9.85 17.64
C SER A 136 -5.98 9.50 16.22
N HIS A 137 -6.86 10.33 15.65
CA HIS A 137 -7.34 10.20 14.28
C HIS A 137 -6.24 10.33 13.22
N HIS A 138 -5.09 10.94 13.54
CA HIS A 138 -3.94 11.08 12.64
C HIS A 138 -3.13 9.78 12.44
N THR A 139 -3.49 8.70 13.14
CA THR A 139 -2.83 7.40 13.03
C THR A 139 -3.51 6.44 12.05
N VAL A 140 -4.57 6.91 11.40
CA VAL A 140 -5.29 6.21 10.33
C VAL A 140 -5.28 7.12 9.10
N LEU A 141 -4.70 6.65 8.00
CA LEU A 141 -4.87 7.33 6.71
C LEU A 141 -6.24 6.99 6.16
N ARG A 142 -7.00 8.01 5.73
CA ARG A 142 -8.32 7.86 5.11
C ARG A 142 -8.26 8.48 3.72
N ILE A 143 -8.43 7.67 2.69
CA ILE A 143 -8.37 8.06 1.28
C ILE A 143 -9.80 8.08 0.76
N PRO A 144 -10.40 9.26 0.53
CA PRO A 144 -11.74 9.35 -0.03
C PRO A 144 -11.72 8.85 -1.48
N LEU A 145 -12.73 8.06 -1.85
CA LEU A 145 -12.93 7.62 -3.22
C LEU A 145 -14.13 8.35 -3.83
N PRO A 146 -14.01 8.91 -5.04
CA PRO A 146 -15.06 9.70 -5.64
C PRO A 146 -16.35 8.87 -5.83
N ALA A 147 -17.47 9.55 -5.69
CA ALA A 147 -18.78 9.03 -6.04
C ALA A 147 -18.89 8.85 -7.56
N TYR A 148 -19.60 7.83 -8.03
CA TYR A 148 -19.75 7.56 -9.48
C TYR A 148 -20.86 8.40 -10.13
N THR A 149 -21.84 8.80 -9.35
CA THR A 149 -22.97 9.64 -9.75
C THR A 149 -23.27 10.67 -8.66
N SER A 150 -24.00 11.72 -9.02
CA SER A 150 -24.51 12.73 -8.08
C SER A 150 -25.44 12.15 -6.99
N THR A 151 -25.93 10.92 -7.17
CA THR A 151 -26.83 10.21 -6.25
C THR A 151 -26.13 9.10 -5.44
N SER A 152 -24.80 8.97 -5.60
CA SER A 152 -24.00 7.98 -4.86
C SER A 152 -23.17 8.63 -3.75
N SER A 153 -23.00 7.91 -2.66
CA SER A 153 -22.09 8.25 -1.57
C SER A 153 -20.65 7.96 -1.97
N ALA A 154 -19.71 8.77 -1.45
CA ALA A 154 -18.27 8.55 -1.63
C ALA A 154 -17.81 7.26 -0.93
N GLY A 155 -16.88 6.56 -1.58
CA GLY A 155 -16.19 5.42 -0.99
C GLY A 155 -15.01 5.88 -0.13
N GLU A 156 -14.32 4.92 0.47
CA GLU A 156 -13.17 5.20 1.32
C GLU A 156 -12.25 3.98 1.42
N ILE A 157 -10.95 4.22 1.37
CA ILE A 157 -9.93 3.28 1.83
C ILE A 157 -9.35 3.81 3.13
N THR A 158 -9.22 2.95 4.14
CA THR A 158 -8.48 3.32 5.35
C THR A 158 -7.28 2.40 5.54
N ILE A 159 -6.16 2.98 5.99
CA ILE A 159 -4.91 2.28 6.21
C ILE A 159 -4.38 2.65 7.60
N ALA A 160 -4.02 1.65 8.39
CA ALA A 160 -3.44 1.83 9.71
C ALA A 160 -2.23 0.91 9.92
N ASN A 161 -1.19 1.43 10.58
CA ASN A 161 -0.05 0.65 11.05
C ASN A 161 -0.36 0.09 12.43
N ILE A 162 -0.64 -1.21 12.51
CA ILE A 162 -0.98 -1.89 13.76
C ILE A 162 0.31 -2.32 14.45
N ALA A 163 0.72 -1.53 15.44
CA ALA A 163 1.88 -1.87 16.25
C ALA A 163 1.58 -3.08 17.15
N THR A 164 2.45 -4.09 17.07
CA THR A 164 2.44 -5.24 17.96
C THR A 164 3.03 -4.84 19.31
N ARG A 165 2.28 -5.10 20.40
CA ARG A 165 2.79 -4.84 21.75
C ARG A 165 3.95 -5.81 22.03
N ARG A 166 5.05 -5.29 22.59
CA ARG A 166 6.26 -6.05 22.97
C ARG A 166 7.05 -6.63 21.79
N ASP A 167 7.06 -5.96 20.64
CA ASP A 167 7.96 -6.31 19.54
C ASP A 167 9.36 -5.71 19.73
N LEU A 168 10.16 -6.36 20.57
CA LEU A 168 11.52 -5.91 20.91
C LEU A 168 12.47 -5.94 19.71
N THR A 169 12.19 -6.77 18.71
CA THR A 169 13.02 -6.95 17.52
C THR A 169 12.56 -6.10 16.33
N ALA A 170 11.41 -5.42 16.45
CA ALA A 170 10.77 -4.67 15.36
C ALA A 170 10.59 -5.49 14.06
N LEU A 171 10.42 -6.81 14.21
CA LEU A 171 10.26 -7.75 13.10
C LEU A 171 8.80 -8.00 12.73
N HIS A 172 7.85 -7.59 13.58
CA HIS A 172 6.44 -7.87 13.42
C HIS A 172 5.69 -6.58 13.10
N ASN A 173 5.58 -6.29 11.80
CA ASN A 173 4.75 -5.19 11.31
C ASN A 173 3.41 -5.73 10.81
N ALA A 174 2.33 -5.06 11.16
CA ALA A 174 0.99 -5.37 10.67
C ALA A 174 0.35 -4.12 10.11
N LEU A 175 -0.28 -4.25 8.95
CA LEU A 175 -1.03 -3.18 8.31
C LEU A 175 -2.50 -3.61 8.24
N ALA A 176 -3.39 -2.74 8.68
CA ALA A 176 -4.82 -2.90 8.48
C ALA A 176 -5.26 -2.04 7.29
N ILE A 177 -5.93 -2.66 6.32
CA ILE A 177 -6.50 -1.99 5.16
C ILE A 177 -8.00 -2.31 5.15
N THR A 178 -8.84 -1.28 5.12
CA THR A 178 -10.29 -1.44 4.91
C THR A 178 -10.71 -0.70 3.65
N TYR A 179 -11.76 -1.21 3.01
CA TYR A 179 -12.33 -0.62 1.81
C TYR A 179 -13.85 -0.58 1.92
N ARG A 180 -14.40 0.63 1.80
CA ARG A 180 -15.83 0.89 1.61
C ARG A 180 -16.01 1.35 0.16
N PRO A 181 -16.67 0.55 -0.71
CA PRO A 181 -16.94 0.98 -2.07
C PRO A 181 -17.89 2.18 -2.08
N PRO A 182 -17.77 3.11 -3.05
CA PRO A 182 -18.82 4.11 -3.25
C PRO A 182 -20.14 3.42 -3.58
N GLY A 183 -21.24 3.85 -2.93
CA GLY A 183 -22.50 3.12 -2.93
C GLY A 183 -23.73 4.02 -3.06
N SER A 184 -24.87 3.46 -3.49
CA SER A 184 -26.14 4.18 -3.54
C SER A 184 -26.60 4.55 -2.12
N LEU A 185 -27.18 5.75 -1.93
CA LEU A 185 -27.70 6.23 -0.64
C LEU A 185 -28.68 5.25 0.03
N LEU A 186 -29.34 4.41 -0.75
CA LEU A 186 -30.27 3.37 -0.27
C LEU A 186 -29.59 2.21 0.47
N SER A 187 -28.27 2.02 0.33
CA SER A 187 -27.50 0.96 1.02
C SER A 187 -26.77 1.45 2.27
N ALA A 188 -26.84 2.75 2.59
CA ALA A 188 -26.09 3.38 3.68
C ALA A 188 -26.74 3.26 5.08
N VAL A 189 -27.91 2.63 5.20
CA VAL A 189 -28.57 2.40 6.49
C VAL A 189 -27.97 1.16 7.16
N ALA A 190 -26.80 1.29 7.75
CA ALA A 190 -26.42 0.48 8.91
C ALA A 190 -26.60 1.36 10.16
N PRO A 191 -27.20 0.85 11.24
CA PRO A 191 -27.41 1.65 12.44
C PRO A 191 -26.07 2.04 13.05
N ASP A 192 -25.96 3.29 13.50
CA ASP A 192 -24.83 3.74 14.33
C ASP A 192 -24.66 2.78 15.51
N PRO A 193 -23.43 2.35 15.85
CA PRO A 193 -23.21 1.69 17.12
C PRO A 193 -23.56 2.72 18.21
N ALA A 194 -24.59 2.41 18.98
CA ALA A 194 -24.99 3.22 20.13
C ALA A 194 -23.76 3.55 20.98
N GLU A 195 -23.52 4.84 21.21
CA GLU A 195 -22.53 5.31 22.19
C GLU A 195 -22.87 4.73 23.57
N PRO A 196 -21.87 4.19 24.31
CA PRO A 196 -22.04 3.77 25.69
C PRO A 196 -22.16 4.95 26.66
#